data_AF-A0A067E831-F1
#
_entry.id   AF-A0A067E831-F1
#
_cell.length_a   1.000
_cell.length_b   1.000
_cell.length_c   1.000
_cell.angle_alpha   90.00
_cell.angle_beta   90.00
_cell.angle_gamma   90.00
#
_symmetry.space_group_name_H-M   'P 1'
#
loop_
_entity.id
_entity.type
_entity.pdbx_description
1 polymer ?
#
loop_
_entity_poly.entity_id
_entity_poly.type
_entity_poly.pdbx_seq_one_letter_code
_entity_poly.pdbx_strand_id
1 'polypeptide(L)'
;MPKVRTNRTKYPDGWELIAPTLREMEAKMREAENDPHDGKRKCETLWPIFKIAHQRSQYIFELYYKRNEISKELYEFCLDQGYGDSNLIAKWKKVHTCSSFMNKLCKGVSYLFTV
;
A
#
# COMPACT_ATOMS: atom_id res chain seq x y z
N MET A 1 -6.38 -3.86 13.15
CA MET A 1 -7.68 -4.56 13.18
C MET A 1 -8.33 -4.38 11.82
N PRO A 2 -8.58 -5.47 11.07
CA PRO A 2 -9.14 -5.36 9.72
C PRO A 2 -10.53 -4.71 9.81
N LYS A 3 -10.82 -3.78 8.91
CA LYS A 3 -12.11 -3.11 8.88
C LYS A 3 -13.16 -4.15 8.49
N VAL A 4 -14.02 -4.51 9.43
CA VAL A 4 -15.08 -5.51 9.24
C VAL A 4 -15.93 -5.05 8.05
N ARG A 5 -15.95 -5.84 6.97
CA ARG A 5 -16.73 -5.54 5.78
C ARG A 5 -18.21 -5.68 6.11
N THR A 6 -18.91 -4.57 6.26
CA THR A 6 -20.37 -4.56 6.41
C THR A 6 -21.03 -4.85 5.06
N ASN A 7 -22.10 -5.65 5.07
CA ASN A 7 -22.84 -6.15 3.89
C ASN A 7 -23.56 -5.06 3.05
N ARG A 8 -23.32 -3.77 3.30
CA ARG A 8 -24.02 -2.63 2.67
C ARG A 8 -23.25 -1.95 1.55
N THR A 9 -22.04 -2.43 1.27
CA THR A 9 -21.12 -1.75 0.37
C THR A 9 -21.31 -2.24 -1.06
N LYS A 10 -21.88 -1.39 -1.94
CA LYS A 10 -21.98 -1.68 -3.37
C LYS A 10 -20.58 -1.57 -3.99
N TYR A 11 -20.13 -2.63 -4.66
CA TYR A 11 -18.86 -2.62 -5.37
C TYR A 11 -19.01 -1.87 -6.71
N PRO A 12 -18.13 -0.91 -7.03
CA PRO A 12 -18.13 -0.24 -8.33
C PRO A 12 -17.56 -1.13 -9.43
N ASP A 13 -17.83 -0.77 -10.69
CA ASP A 13 -17.29 -1.46 -11.88
C ASP A 13 -15.76 -1.53 -11.86
N GLY A 14 -15.21 -2.69 -12.23
CA GLY A 14 -13.76 -2.93 -12.27
C GLY A 14 -13.15 -3.45 -10.96
N TRP A 15 -13.95 -3.62 -9.89
CA TRP A 15 -13.48 -4.18 -8.62
C TRP A 15 -12.96 -5.63 -8.75
N GLU A 16 -13.51 -6.41 -9.66
CA GLU A 16 -13.17 -7.84 -9.82
C GLU A 16 -11.70 -8.07 -10.21
N LEU A 17 -11.11 -7.16 -10.98
CA LEU A 17 -9.73 -7.27 -11.46
C LEU A 17 -8.70 -6.96 -10.36
N ILE A 18 -9.04 -6.05 -9.44
CA ILE A 18 -8.16 -5.60 -8.36
C ILE A 18 -8.34 -6.41 -7.07
N ALA A 19 -9.51 -7.03 -6.88
CA ALA A 19 -9.82 -7.82 -5.69
C ALA A 19 -8.81 -8.96 -5.42
N PRO A 20 -8.37 -9.78 -6.39
CA PRO A 20 -7.45 -10.88 -6.11
C PRO A 20 -6.08 -10.37 -5.62
N THR A 21 -5.52 -9.37 -6.29
CA THR A 21 -4.20 -8.81 -5.94
C THR A 21 -4.22 -8.12 -4.57
N LEU A 22 -5.30 -7.41 -4.23
CA LEU A 22 -5.48 -6.82 -2.91
C LEU A 22 -5.56 -7.89 -1.80
N ARG A 23 -6.26 -9.01 -2.05
CA ARG A 23 -6.35 -10.12 -1.09
C ARG A 23 -5.01 -10.82 -0.87
N GLU A 24 -4.22 -11.00 -1.93
CA GLU A 24 -2.87 -11.56 -1.81
C GLU A 24 -1.96 -10.67 -0.95
N MET A 25 -2.03 -9.35 -1.12
CA MET A 25 -1.25 -8.41 -0.29
C MET A 25 -1.73 -8.41 1.17
N GLU A 26 -3.03 -8.54 1.41
CA GLU A 26 -3.60 -8.66 2.76
C GLU A 26 -3.19 -9.98 3.44
N ALA A 27 -3.16 -11.09 2.69
CA ALA A 27 -2.65 -12.37 3.19
C ALA A 27 -1.18 -12.26 3.61
N LYS A 28 -0.34 -11.64 2.78
CA LYS A 28 1.07 -11.37 3.11
C LYS A 28 1.22 -10.48 4.35
N MET A 29 0.33 -9.51 4.54
CA MET A 29 0.34 -8.66 5.73
C MET A 29 0.05 -9.48 6.99
N ARG A 30 -0.91 -10.40 6.92
CA ARG A 30 -1.26 -11.30 8.02
C ARG A 30 -0.15 -12.30 8.33
N GLU A 31 0.54 -12.81 7.31
CA GLU A 31 1.74 -13.64 7.48
C GLU A 31 2.84 -12.87 8.21
N ALA A 32 3.13 -11.64 7.77
CA ALA A 32 4.14 -10.78 8.40
C ALA A 32 3.77 -10.38 9.85
N GLU A 33 2.48 -10.29 10.19
CA GLU A 33 2.03 -10.08 11.56
C GLU A 33 2.22 -11.33 12.45
N ASN A 34 2.08 -12.53 11.89
CA ASN A 34 2.21 -13.79 12.61
C ASN A 34 3.66 -14.29 12.73
N ASP A 35 4.58 -13.77 11.91
CA ASP A 35 5.98 -14.19 11.91
C ASP A 35 6.61 -13.97 13.30
N PRO A 36 7.26 -14.97 13.91
CA PRO A 36 7.86 -14.82 15.23
C PRO A 36 9.02 -13.82 15.21
N HIS A 37 9.03 -12.91 16.19
CA HIS A 37 9.94 -11.77 16.28
C HIS A 37 11.26 -12.10 17.01
N ASP A 38 11.73 -13.35 16.94
CA ASP A 38 12.81 -13.81 17.80
C ASP A 38 14.17 -13.22 17.36
N GLY A 39 14.84 -12.53 18.29
CA GLY A 39 16.15 -11.91 18.09
C GLY A 39 16.20 -10.60 17.28
N LYS A 40 15.08 -10.12 16.70
CA LYS A 40 15.05 -8.89 15.89
C LYS A 40 14.72 -7.65 16.71
N ARG A 41 15.20 -6.48 16.28
CA ARG A 41 14.79 -5.20 16.89
C ARG A 41 13.33 -4.92 16.55
N LYS A 42 12.64 -4.19 17.45
CA LYS A 42 11.25 -3.76 17.23
C LYS A 42 11.06 -3.05 15.89
N CYS A 43 12.00 -2.19 15.50
CA CYS A 43 11.96 -1.48 14.22
C CYS A 43 12.02 -2.43 13.02
N GLU A 44 12.98 -3.35 13.01
CA GLU A 44 13.19 -4.31 11.91
C GLU A 44 12.00 -5.24 11.74
N THR A 45 11.32 -5.55 12.83
CA THR A 45 10.13 -6.41 12.78
C THR A 45 8.93 -5.72 12.14
N LEU A 46 8.82 -4.39 12.30
CA LEU A 46 7.75 -3.61 11.67
C LEU A 46 8.03 -3.29 10.19
N TRP A 47 9.28 -3.39 9.73
CA TRP A 47 9.66 -3.06 8.35
C TRP A 47 8.91 -3.87 7.28
N PRO A 48 8.75 -5.21 7.39
CA PRO A 48 7.94 -5.99 6.48
C PRO A 48 6.50 -5.49 6.36
N ILE A 49 5.89 -5.11 7.48
CA ILE A 49 4.52 -4.59 7.54
C ILE A 49 4.42 -3.26 6.78
N PHE A 50 5.36 -2.33 7.03
CA PHE A 50 5.39 -1.05 6.31
C PHE A 50 5.67 -1.23 4.82
N LYS A 51 6.51 -2.19 4.44
CA LYS A 51 6.80 -2.51 3.04
C LYS A 51 5.55 -2.97 2.31
N ILE A 52 4.76 -3.86 2.90
CA ILE A 52 3.52 -4.37 2.31
C ILE A 52 2.47 -3.25 2.22
N ALA A 53 2.30 -2.43 3.27
CA ALA A 53 1.38 -1.31 3.26
C ALA A 53 1.72 -0.28 2.17
N HIS A 54 3.01 -0.01 1.96
CA HIS A 54 3.50 0.86 0.90
C HIS A 54 3.22 0.29 -0.49
N GLN A 55 3.51 -1.01 -0.70
CA GLN A 55 3.23 -1.71 -1.95
C GLN A 55 1.74 -1.67 -2.31
N ARG A 56 0.86 -1.89 -1.32
CA ARG A 56 -0.58 -1.82 -1.50
C ARG A 56 -1.05 -0.45 -1.98
N SER A 57 -0.55 0.63 -1.36
CA SER A 57 -0.88 2.01 -1.75
C SER A 57 -0.29 2.37 -3.13
N GLN A 58 0.91 1.87 -3.45
CA GLN A 58 1.55 2.10 -4.75
C GLN A 58 0.76 1.44 -5.87
N TYR A 59 0.28 0.22 -5.67
CA TYR A 59 -0.51 -0.49 -6.66
C TYR A 59 -1.75 0.30 -7.11
N ILE A 60 -2.51 0.84 -6.15
CA ILE A 60 -3.69 1.68 -6.42
C ILE A 60 -3.28 2.96 -7.17
N PHE A 61 -2.19 3.60 -6.74
CA PHE A 61 -1.68 4.80 -7.38
C PHE A 61 -1.27 4.56 -8.84
N GLU A 62 -0.58 3.46 -9.13
CA GLU A 62 -0.12 3.13 -10.48
C GLU A 62 -1.29 2.79 -11.42
N LEU A 63 -2.28 2.04 -10.93
CA LEU A 63 -3.48 1.73 -11.71
C LEU A 63 -4.27 2.98 -12.10
N TYR A 64 -4.40 3.94 -11.17
CA TYR A 64 -5.14 5.17 -11.43
C TYR A 64 -4.33 6.18 -12.26
N TYR A 65 -3.07 6.48 -11.89
CA TYR A 65 -2.32 7.58 -12.52
C TYR A 65 -1.49 7.18 -13.74
N LYS A 66 -0.97 5.95 -13.80
CA LYS A 66 -0.14 5.51 -14.94
C LYS A 66 -0.99 4.81 -15.99
N ARG A 67 -1.78 3.81 -15.56
CA ARG A 67 -2.53 2.95 -16.48
C ARG A 67 -3.95 3.44 -16.78
N ASN A 68 -4.56 4.23 -15.88
CA ASN A 68 -5.93 4.73 -15.96
C ASN A 68 -6.98 3.61 -16.17
N GLU A 69 -6.75 2.42 -15.60
CA GLU A 69 -7.67 1.27 -15.70
C GLU A 69 -8.87 1.38 -14.73
N ILE A 70 -8.76 2.27 -13.74
CA ILE A 70 -9.71 2.44 -12.63
C ILE A 70 -10.54 3.72 -12.83
N SER A 71 -11.85 3.63 -12.61
CA SER A 71 -12.73 4.79 -12.58
C SER A 71 -12.51 5.63 -11.31
N LYS A 72 -12.83 6.93 -11.36
CA LYS A 72 -12.71 7.83 -10.20
C LYS A 72 -13.52 7.33 -8.99
N GLU A 73 -14.71 6.78 -9.23
CA GLU A 73 -15.59 6.24 -8.19
C GLU A 73 -14.94 5.05 -7.47
N LEU A 74 -14.30 4.14 -8.22
CA LEU A 74 -13.59 3.00 -7.67
C LEU A 74 -12.35 3.42 -6.88
N TYR A 75 -11.66 4.47 -7.34
CA TYR A 75 -10.53 5.03 -6.62
C TYR A 75 -10.93 5.66 -5.28
N GLU A 76 -11.98 6.48 -5.24
CA GLU A 76 -12.52 7.06 -4.00
C GLU A 76 -13.01 5.97 -3.04
N PHE A 77 -13.68 4.95 -3.57
CA PHE A 77 -14.07 3.77 -2.81
C PHE A 77 -12.88 3.07 -2.14
N CYS A 78 -11.77 2.90 -2.87
CA CYS A 78 -10.57 2.28 -2.32
C CYS A 78 -9.96 3.08 -1.16
N LEU A 79 -10.04 4.41 -1.22
CA LEU A 79 -9.57 5.30 -0.16
C LEU A 79 -10.47 5.24 1.08
N ASP A 80 -11.80 5.25 0.89
CA ASP A 80 -12.77 5.20 2.00
C ASP A 80 -12.72 3.89 2.78
N GLN A 81 -12.47 2.78 2.08
CA GLN A 81 -12.28 1.46 2.69
C GLN A 81 -10.89 1.31 3.35
N GLY A 82 -9.94 2.20 3.05
CA GLY A 82 -8.59 2.16 3.61
C GLY A 82 -7.66 1.15 2.92
N TYR A 83 -7.91 0.82 1.64
CA TYR A 83 -6.96 0.03 0.86
C TYR A 83 -5.72 0.85 0.45
N GLY A 84 -5.86 2.17 0.35
CA GLY A 84 -4.76 3.09 0.07
C GLY A 84 -4.69 4.24 1.06
N ASP A 85 -3.47 4.67 1.40
CA ASP A 85 -3.25 5.83 2.27
C ASP A 85 -3.33 7.15 1.50
N SER A 86 -4.39 7.92 1.73
CA SER A 86 -4.61 9.24 1.12
C SER A 86 -3.46 10.20 1.37
N ASN A 87 -2.92 10.21 2.59
CA ASN A 87 -1.79 11.04 2.99
C ASN A 87 -0.50 10.69 2.22
N LEU A 88 -0.24 9.39 2.02
CA LEU A 88 0.94 8.92 1.29
C LEU A 88 0.85 9.26 -0.19
N ILE A 89 -0.32 9.06 -0.79
CA ILE A 89 -0.58 9.43 -2.19
C ILE A 89 -0.43 10.94 -2.40
N ALA A 90 -0.95 11.75 -1.47
CA ALA A 90 -0.77 13.20 -1.50
C ALA A 90 0.71 13.62 -1.44
N LYS A 91 1.57 12.85 -0.75
CA LYS A 91 3.01 13.09 -0.74
C LYS A 91 3.64 12.78 -2.09
N TRP A 92 3.32 11.64 -2.72
CA TRP A 92 3.88 11.30 -4.03
C TRP A 92 3.57 12.36 -5.08
N LYS A 93 2.32 12.85 -5.12
CA LYS A 93 1.93 13.98 -5.99
C LYS A 93 2.81 15.22 -5.82
N LYS A 94 3.21 15.54 -4.58
CA LYS A 94 4.03 16.72 -4.25
C LYS A 94 5.54 16.52 -4.49
N VAL A 95 6.05 15.29 -4.42
CA VAL A 95 7.48 15.02 -4.65
C VAL A 95 7.90 15.37 -6.08
N HIS A 96 6.99 15.23 -7.05
CA HIS A 96 7.23 15.60 -8.44
C HIS A 96 7.49 17.10 -8.63
N THR A 97 7.05 17.97 -7.70
CA THR A 97 7.26 19.43 -7.77
C THR A 97 8.44 19.92 -6.91
N CYS A 98 9.08 19.05 -6.13
CA CYS A 98 10.23 19.41 -5.28
C CYS A 98 11.18 18.20 -5.16
N SER A 99 11.92 17.91 -6.22
CA SER A 99 12.63 16.63 -6.43
C SER A 99 13.93 16.44 -5.64
N SER A 100 14.35 17.36 -4.76
CA SER A 100 15.74 17.35 -4.28
C SER A 100 16.02 16.64 -2.95
N PHE A 101 15.02 16.32 -2.10
CA PHE A 101 15.34 15.91 -0.71
C PHE A 101 15.01 14.47 -0.31
N MET A 102 14.14 13.74 -1.04
CA MET A 102 13.69 12.40 -0.61
C MET A 102 14.28 11.21 -1.38
N ASN A 103 15.05 11.42 -2.46
CA ASN A 103 15.76 10.32 -3.11
C ASN A 103 16.92 9.76 -2.26
N LYS A 104 17.32 10.46 -1.19
CA LYS A 104 18.39 10.02 -0.28
C LYS A 104 17.92 9.04 0.79
N LEU A 105 16.63 9.03 1.15
CA LEU A 105 16.07 8.08 2.11
C LEU A 105 15.65 6.75 1.47
N CYS A 106 15.20 6.74 0.22
CA CYS A 106 14.91 5.47 -0.48
C CYS A 106 16.18 4.71 -0.88
N LYS A 107 17.26 5.39 -1.28
CA LYS A 107 18.52 4.71 -1.65
C LYS A 107 19.30 4.16 -0.44
N GLY A 108 19.09 4.69 0.76
CA GLY A 108 19.72 4.18 1.99
C GLY A 108 19.11 2.89 2.53
N VAL A 109 17.86 2.58 2.16
CA VAL A 109 17.17 1.34 2.60
C VAL A 109 17.37 0.19 1.60
N SER A 110 17.66 0.49 0.34
CA SER A 110 17.99 -0.53 -0.67
C SER A 110 19.31 -1.25 -0.40
N TYR A 111 20.30 -0.59 0.22
CA TYR A 111 21.59 -1.19 0.57
C TYR A 111 21.58 -2.05 1.84
N LEU A 112 20.46 -2.09 2.57
CA LEU A 112 20.20 -3.01 3.68
C LEU A 112 19.26 -4.17 3.29
N PHE A 113 18.91 -4.27 2.00
CA PHE A 113 18.01 -5.30 1.46
C PHE A 113 18.71 -6.36 0.60
N THR A 114 20.06 -6.36 0.60
CA THR A 114 20.91 -7.40 -0.01
C THR A 114 22.07 -7.71 0.93
N VAL A 115 21.77 -8.38 2.04
CA VAL A 115 22.69 -9.29 2.75
C VAL A 115 21.86 -10.51 3.14
#